data_AF-A0A7Y3DAC1-F1
#
_entry.id   AF-A0A7Y3DAC1-F1
#
_cell.length_a   1.000
_cell.length_b   1.000
_cell.length_c   1.000
_cell.angle_alpha   90.00
_cell.angle_beta   90.00
_cell.angle_gamma   90.00
#
_symmetry.space_group_name_H-M   'P 1'
#
loop_
_entity.id
_entity.type
_entity.pdbx_description
1 polymer ?
#
loop_
_entity_poly.entity_id
_entity_poly.type
_entity_poly.pdbx_seq_one_letter_code
_entity_poly.pdbx_strand_id
1 'polypeptide(L)' 'LAVAAARGEDTVRIAGKGHEDYQIVGRDRLPFDDRREARRALEARRAS' A
#
# COMPACT_ATOMS: atom_id res chain seq x y z
N LEU A 1 7.08 3.49 -4.22
CA LEU A 1 7.22 4.44 -5.35
C LEU A 1 6.03 5.40 -5.47
N ALA A 2 4.78 4.93 -5.64
CA ALA A 2 3.63 5.83 -5.85
C ALA A 2 3.42 6.88 -4.73
N VAL A 3 3.35 6.47 -3.47
CA VAL A 3 3.15 7.39 -2.33
C VAL A 3 4.30 8.39 -2.19
N ALA A 4 5.55 7.97 -2.44
CA ALA A 4 6.71 8.85 -2.35
C ALA A 4 6.77 9.87 -3.49
N ALA A 5 6.29 9.51 -4.68
CA ALA A 5 6.35 10.36 -5.87
C ALA A 5 5.19 11.38 -5.96
N ALA A 6 4.08 11.14 -5.27
CA ALA A 6 2.92 12.03 -5.30
C ALA A 6 3.25 13.43 -4.75
N ARG A 7 2.71 14.49 -5.32
CA ARG A 7 2.86 15.88 -4.87
C ARG A 7 1.69 16.29 -3.98
N GLY A 8 1.70 17.55 -3.53
CA GLY A 8 0.50 18.14 -2.94
C GLY A 8 -0.67 18.05 -3.92
N GLU A 9 -1.87 17.83 -3.39
CA GLU A 9 -3.14 17.71 -4.15
C GLU A 9 -3.29 16.45 -5.03
N ASP A 10 -2.23 15.67 -5.22
CA ASP A 10 -2.31 14.38 -5.91
C ASP A 10 -3.11 13.34 -5.09
N THR A 11 -3.88 12.51 -5.79
CA THR A 11 -4.57 11.36 -5.20
C THR A 11 -3.97 10.05 -5.73
N VAL A 12 -3.52 9.20 -4.80
CA VAL A 12 -3.05 7.85 -5.11
C VAL A 12 -4.15 6.84 -4.79
N ARG A 13 -4.61 6.09 -5.81
CA ARG A 13 -5.60 5.01 -5.65
C ARG A 13 -4.91 3.65 -5.64
N ILE A 14 -5.19 2.84 -4.62
CA ILE A 14 -4.82 1.43 -4.55
C ILE A 14 -6.07 0.61 -4.85
N ALA A 15 -5.99 -0.32 -5.80
CA ALA A 15 -7.14 -1.09 -6.28
C ALA A 15 -6.74 -2.55 -6.60
N GLY A 16 -7.73 -3.45 -6.57
CA GLY A 16 -7.58 -4.85 -6.94
C GLY A 16 -7.78 -5.82 -5.77
N LYS A 17 -7.19 -5.54 -4.60
CA LYS A 17 -7.24 -6.44 -3.43
C LYS A 17 -8.49 -6.35 -2.57
N GLY A 18 -9.03 -5.14 -2.40
CA GLY A 18 -10.16 -4.91 -1.51
C GLY A 18 -9.81 -5.08 -0.03
N HIS A 19 -10.61 -5.87 0.70
CA HIS A 19 -10.50 -6.05 2.16
C HIS A 19 -9.70 -7.32 2.56
N GLU A 20 -9.06 -7.99 1.59
CA GLU A 20 -8.23 -9.17 1.85
C GLU A 20 -6.96 -8.81 2.64
N ASP A 21 -6.57 -9.69 3.55
CA ASP A 21 -5.43 -9.55 4.46
C ASP A 21 -4.27 -10.51 4.16
N TYR A 22 -4.30 -11.18 3.01
CA TYR A 22 -3.26 -12.08 2.52
C TYR A 22 -3.04 -11.89 1.02
N GLN A 23 -1.82 -12.04 0.50
CA GLN A 23 -1.55 -12.09 -0.93
C GLN A 23 -1.16 -13.51 -1.35
N ILE A 24 -1.62 -13.93 -2.53
CA ILE A 24 -1.17 -15.18 -3.14
C ILE A 24 0.11 -14.93 -3.92
N VAL A 25 1.17 -15.65 -3.59
CA VAL A 25 2.43 -15.67 -4.33
C VAL A 25 2.71 -17.10 -4.74
N GLY A 26 2.55 -17.39 -6.05
CA GLY A 26 2.57 -18.77 -6.54
C GLY A 26 1.40 -19.58 -5.97
N ARG A 27 1.69 -20.48 -5.02
CA ARG A 27 0.68 -21.29 -4.31
C ARG A 27 0.51 -20.90 -2.85
N ASP A 28 1.32 -19.98 -2.34
CA ASP A 28 1.34 -19.62 -0.92
C ASP A 28 0.47 -18.41 -0.64
N ARG A 29 -0.22 -18.45 0.50
CA ARG A 29 -0.97 -17.30 1.04
C ARG A 29 -0.10 -16.63 2.11
N LEU A 30 0.44 -15.47 1.78
CA LEU A 30 1.31 -14.70 2.67
C LEU A 30 0.54 -13.54 3.30
N PRO A 31 0.77 -13.18 4.58
CA PRO A 31 0.11 -12.03 5.19
C PRO A 31 0.42 -10.72 4.45
N PHE A 32 -0.61 -10.02 3.99
CA PHE A 32 -0.48 -8.75 3.25
C PHE A 32 -1.81 -7.98 3.25
N ASP A 33 -1.80 -6.72 3.70
CA ASP A 33 -2.97 -5.83 3.70
C ASP A 33 -2.56 -4.46 3.14
N ASP A 34 -3.15 -4.09 2.00
CA ASP A 34 -2.86 -2.81 1.32
C ASP A 34 -3.09 -1.60 2.23
N ARG A 35 -4.05 -1.64 3.15
CA ARG A 35 -4.33 -0.53 4.07
C ARG A 35 -3.19 -0.34 5.06
N ARG A 36 -2.59 -1.45 5.52
CA ARG A 36 -1.45 -1.42 6.44
C ARG A 36 -0.20 -0.90 5.73
N GLU A 37 0.04 -1.37 4.51
CA GLU A 37 1.19 -0.94 3.72
C GLU A 37 1.06 0.52 3.24
N ALA A 38 -0.14 0.97 2.87
CA ALA A 38 -0.42 2.37 2.54
C ALA A 38 -0.14 3.30 3.73
N ARG A 39 -0.59 2.91 4.93
CA ARG A 39 -0.33 3.68 6.16
C ARG A 39 1.17 3.76 6.48
N ARG A 40 1.90 2.64 6.38
CA ARG A 40 3.35 2.61 6.54
C ARG A 40 4.07 3.52 5.55
N ALA A 41 3.64 3.52 4.29
CA ALA A 41 4.21 4.40 3.26
C ALA A 41 3.97 5.89 3.55
N LEU A 42 2.79 6.25 4.07
CA LEU A 42 2.49 7.62 4.50
C LEU A 42 3.32 8.04 5.72
N GLU A 43 3.47 7.15 6.72
CA GLU A 43 4.32 7.37 7.90
C GLU A 43 5.78 7.60 7.47
N ALA A 44 6.33 6.73 6.62
CA ALA A 44 7.69 6.85 6.11
C ALA A 44 7.91 8.16 5.34
N ARG A 45 6.93 8.59 4.55
CA ARG A 45 7.00 9.87 3.81
C ARG A 45 6.99 11.09 4.73
N ARG A 46 6.30 11.04 5.87
CA ARG A 46 6.27 12.14 6.86
C ARG A 46 7.58 12.28 7.63
N ALA A 47 8.36 11.21 7.73
CA ALA A 47 9.64 11.19 8.42
C ALA A 47 10.83 11.58 7.54
N SER A 48 10.59 11.84 6.24
CA SER A 48 11.58 12.32 5.26
C SER A 48 11.44 13.83 5.07
#